data_AF-A0A840UK36-F1
#
_entry.id   AF-A0A840UK36-F1
#
_cell.length_a   1.000
_cell.length_b   1.000
_cell.length_c   1.000
_cell.angle_alpha   90.00
_cell.angle_beta   90.00
_cell.angle_gamma   90.00
#
_symmetry.space_group_name_H-M   'P 1'
#
loop_
_entity.id
_entity.type
_entity.pdbx_description
1 polymer ?
#
loop_
_entity_poly.entity_id
_entity_poly.type
_entity_poly.pdbx_seq_one_letter_code
_entity_poly.pdbx_strand_id
1 'polypeptide(L)'
;MYIAAPTSSIDMVAVTGEDIPIEERNAKEVTCRFGVWKAPKDVKVYNPSFDVTPHENITGIVTGKGIIYPPVAENLQKLFKIEK
;
A
#
# COMPACT_ATOMS: atom_id res chain seq x y z
N MET A 1 13.40 -5.33 -0.91
CA MET A 1 12.82 -4.15 -0.24
C MET A 1 12.20 -4.59 1.09
N TYR A 2 12.23 -3.76 2.15
CA TYR A 2 11.52 -4.06 3.40
C TYR A 2 10.32 -3.14 3.57
N ILE A 3 9.21 -3.67 4.07
CA ILE A 3 8.01 -2.90 4.46
C ILE A 3 7.91 -2.90 5.97
N ALA A 4 7.73 -1.74 6.59
CA ALA A 4 7.46 -1.63 8.02
C ALA A 4 6.01 -1.16 8.21
N ALA A 5 5.18 -1.99 8.82
CA ALA A 5 3.78 -1.69 9.07
C ALA A 5 3.29 -2.39 10.35
N PRO A 6 2.41 -1.76 11.15
CA PRO A 6 1.79 -2.42 12.29
C PRO A 6 0.89 -3.56 11.80
N THR A 7 0.63 -4.56 12.66
CA THR A 7 -0.22 -5.70 12.28
C THR A 7 -1.65 -5.28 11.95
N SER A 8 -2.12 -4.16 12.50
CA SER A 8 -3.43 -3.57 12.20
C SER A 8 -3.55 -3.03 10.77
N SER A 9 -2.44 -2.84 10.06
CA SER A 9 -2.44 -2.42 8.65
C SER A 9 -2.52 -3.60 7.68
N ILE A 10 -2.55 -4.84 8.19
CA ILE A 10 -2.64 -6.05 7.37
C ILE A 10 -4.10 -6.46 7.28
N ASP A 11 -4.67 -6.38 6.09
CA ASP A 11 -5.97 -6.97 5.79
C ASP A 11 -5.78 -8.45 5.41
N MET A 12 -6.39 -9.36 6.17
CA MET A 12 -6.36 -10.81 5.91
C MET A 12 -7.53 -11.28 5.05
N VAL A 13 -8.45 -10.37 4.67
CA VAL A 13 -9.60 -10.65 3.79
C VAL A 13 -9.22 -10.49 2.33
N ALA A 14 -8.43 -9.46 1.99
CA ALA A 14 -7.87 -9.26 0.66
C ALA A 14 -6.92 -10.43 0.31
N VAL A 15 -7.21 -11.15 -0.77
CA VAL A 15 -6.44 -12.33 -1.18
C VAL A 15 -5.24 -11.91 -2.02
N THR A 16 -5.43 -10.88 -2.83
CA THR A 16 -4.42 -10.35 -3.74
C THR A 16 -4.39 -8.83 -3.67
N GLY A 17 -3.35 -8.23 -4.27
CA GLY A 17 -3.28 -6.79 -4.41
C GLY A 17 -4.34 -6.19 -5.33
N GLU A 18 -4.98 -6.99 -6.19
CA GLU A 18 -6.08 -6.55 -7.07
C GLU A 18 -7.36 -6.25 -6.29
N ASP A 19 -7.50 -6.80 -5.07
CA ASP A 19 -8.64 -6.56 -4.19
C ASP A 19 -8.55 -5.18 -3.49
N ILE A 20 -7.42 -4.47 -3.60
CA ILE A 20 -7.18 -3.19 -2.94
C ILE A 20 -7.67 -2.03 -3.83
N PRO A 21 -8.74 -1.32 -3.46
CA PRO A 21 -9.21 -0.18 -4.24
C PRO A 21 -8.20 0.98 -4.17
N ILE A 22 -7.85 1.53 -5.33
CA ILE A 22 -6.95 2.68 -5.43
C ILE A 22 -7.76 3.97 -5.48
N GLU A 23 -7.54 4.85 -4.50
CA GLU A 23 -8.16 6.18 -4.45
C GLU A 23 -7.55 7.08 -5.54
N GLU A 24 -8.41 7.71 -6.36
CA GLU A 24 -8.02 8.81 -7.24
C GLU A 24 -8.33 10.15 -6.57
N ARG A 25 -7.30 10.97 -6.40
CA ARG A 25 -7.38 12.25 -5.69
C ARG A 25 -7.56 13.43 -6.63
N ASN A 26 -7.87 14.58 -6.04
CA ASN A 26 -8.14 15.81 -6.78
C ASN A 26 -6.95 16.19 -7.69
N ALA A 27 -7.23 16.42 -8.98
CA ALA A 27 -6.21 16.83 -9.97
C ALA A 27 -5.42 18.08 -9.56
N LYS A 28 -5.99 18.94 -8.71
CA LYS A 28 -5.29 20.12 -8.17
C LYS A 28 -4.02 19.77 -7.40
N GLU A 29 -3.90 18.59 -6.81
CA GLU A 29 -2.66 18.18 -6.11
C GLU A 29 -1.46 18.07 -7.06
N VAL A 30 -1.72 17.77 -8.33
CA VAL A 30 -0.70 17.71 -9.40
C VAL A 30 -0.55 19.06 -10.11
N THR A 31 -1.66 19.74 -10.41
CA THR A 31 -1.62 20.98 -11.22
C THR A 31 -1.32 22.24 -10.41
N CYS A 32 -1.51 22.21 -9.09
CA CYS A 32 -1.46 23.36 -8.21
C CYS A 32 -0.73 23.02 -6.89
N ARG A 33 0.23 23.85 -6.52
CA ARG A 33 0.97 23.69 -5.25
C ARG A 33 0.90 24.99 -4.45
N PHE A 34 0.43 24.89 -3.21
CA PHE A 34 0.24 26.04 -2.31
C PHE A 34 -0.57 27.18 -2.95
N GLY A 35 -1.62 26.85 -3.71
CA GLY A 35 -2.47 27.84 -4.39
C GLY A 35 -1.89 28.43 -5.69
N VAL A 36 -0.69 28.02 -6.09
CA VAL A 36 -0.03 28.49 -7.33
C VAL A 36 -0.09 27.40 -8.39
N TRP A 37 -0.67 27.74 -9.55
CA TRP A 37 -0.73 26.85 -10.72
C TRP A 37 0.66 26.59 -11.30
N LYS A 38 0.96 25.30 -11.56
CA LYS A 38 2.22 24.81 -12.13
C LYS A 38 2.04 24.15 -13.50
N ALA A 39 0.83 23.72 -13.80
CA ALA A 39 0.47 23.16 -15.09
C ALA A 39 -0.47 24.11 -15.87
N PRO A 40 -0.61 23.96 -17.19
CA PRO A 40 -1.62 24.65 -17.97
C PRO A 40 -3.02 24.48 -17.35
N LYS A 41 -3.85 25.52 -17.46
CA LYS A 41 -5.25 25.41 -17.06
C LYS A 41 -5.93 24.31 -17.87
N ASP A 42 -6.82 23.56 -17.21
CA ASP A 42 -7.66 22.50 -17.80
C ASP A 42 -6.91 21.28 -18.38
N VAL A 43 -5.61 21.13 -18.10
CA VAL A 43 -4.89 19.90 -18.45
C VAL A 43 -5.50 18.71 -17.69
N LYS A 44 -5.72 17.60 -18.40
CA LYS A 44 -6.21 16.36 -17.79
C LYS A 44 -5.07 15.69 -17.02
N VAL A 45 -5.41 15.11 -15.87
CA VAL A 45 -4.47 14.45 -14.97
C VAL A 45 -5.05 13.11 -14.54
N TYR A 46 -4.16 12.14 -14.35
CA TYR A 46 -4.42 10.90 -13.62
C TYR A 46 -3.64 10.98 -12.30
N ASN A 47 -4.34 10.87 -11.16
CA ASN A 47 -3.75 11.09 -9.83
C ASN A 47 -4.14 9.99 -8.82
N PRO A 48 -3.69 8.74 -9.03
CA PRO A 48 -3.84 7.69 -8.03
C PRO A 48 -2.98 8.03 -6.80
N SER A 49 -3.52 7.87 -5.60
CA SER A 49 -2.82 8.17 -4.35
C SER A 49 -1.95 7.02 -3.84
N PHE A 50 -2.19 5.81 -4.34
CA PHE A 50 -1.47 4.60 -3.96
C PHE A 50 -1.16 3.74 -5.19
N ASP A 51 -0.20 2.85 -5.02
CA ASP A 51 0.07 1.73 -5.93
C ASP A 51 0.18 0.42 -5.14
N VAL A 52 0.26 -0.70 -5.86
CA VAL A 52 0.37 -2.04 -5.28
C VAL A 52 1.72 -2.61 -5.65
N THR A 53 2.52 -2.96 -4.64
CA THR A 53 3.78 -3.68 -4.86
C THR A 53 3.58 -5.20 -4.73
N PRO A 54 3.89 -6.00 -5.77
CA PRO A 54 3.86 -7.46 -5.68
C PRO A 54 4.80 -8.01 -4.60
N HIS A 55 4.37 -9.07 -3.91
CA HIS A 55 5.10 -9.61 -2.75
C HIS A 55 6.48 -10.19 -3.11
N GLU A 56 6.69 -10.60 -4.36
CA GLU A 56 7.98 -11.07 -4.89
C GLU A 56 9.08 -9.99 -4.85
N ASN A 57 8.70 -8.72 -4.83
CA ASN A 57 9.63 -7.59 -4.68
C ASN A 57 9.95 -7.26 -3.22
N ILE A 58 9.30 -7.94 -2.27
CA ILE A 58 9.40 -7.67 -0.82
C ILE A 58 10.28 -8.75 -0.16
N THR A 59 11.37 -8.32 0.46
CA THR A 59 12.30 -9.15 1.21
C THR A 59 11.72 -9.56 2.57
N GLY A 60 11.00 -8.66 3.23
CA GLY A 60 10.29 -8.96 4.47
C GLY A 60 9.40 -7.82 4.95
N ILE A 61 8.44 -8.17 5.82
CA ILE A 61 7.48 -7.24 6.43
C ILE A 61 7.76 -7.18 7.93
N VAL A 62 8.22 -6.03 8.42
CA VAL A 62 8.51 -5.78 9.82
C VAL A 62 7.23 -5.31 10.52
N THR A 63 6.84 -6.03 11.58
CA THR A 63 5.63 -5.74 12.36
C THR A 63 5.95 -5.68 13.86
N GLY A 64 4.99 -5.25 14.67
CA GLY A 64 5.10 -5.29 16.13
C GLY A 64 5.21 -6.71 16.71
N LYS A 65 4.94 -7.76 15.92
CA LYS A 65 5.05 -9.18 16.31
C LYS A 65 6.30 -9.87 15.73
N GLY A 66 7.21 -9.11 15.14
CA GLY A 66 8.42 -9.63 14.48
C GLY A 66 8.40 -9.43 12.96
N ILE A 67 9.34 -10.07 12.27
CA ILE A 67 9.57 -9.92 10.83
C ILE A 67 9.02 -11.14 10.09
N ILE A 68 8.19 -10.90 9.08
CA ILE A 68 7.65 -11.92 8.17
C ILE A 68 8.54 -11.99 6.92
N TYR A 69 9.06 -13.17 6.62
CA TYR A 69 9.80 -13.46 5.37
C TYR A 69 8.93 -14.31 4.43
N PRO A 70 9.25 -14.39 3.12
CA PRO A 70 8.63 -15.35 2.21
C PRO A 70 8.76 -16.80 2.73
N PRO A 71 7.77 -17.68 2.47
CA PRO A 71 6.50 -17.42 1.78
C PRO A 71 5.52 -16.61 2.64
N VAL A 72 5.09 -15.46 2.11
CA VAL A 72 4.39 -14.43 2.90
C VAL A 72 3.02 -14.92 3.39
N ALA A 73 2.22 -15.57 2.53
CA ALA A 73 0.88 -16.03 2.89
C ALA A 73 0.88 -17.03 4.06
N GLU A 74 1.76 -18.03 4.02
CA GLU A 74 1.87 -19.05 5.07
C GLU A 74 2.33 -18.44 6.40
N ASN A 75 3.34 -17.57 6.35
CA ASN A 75 3.90 -16.96 7.54
C ASN A 75 2.98 -15.89 8.14
N LEU A 76 2.18 -15.20 7.32
CA LEU A 76 1.08 -14.35 7.79
C LEU A 76 0.03 -15.17 8.54
N GLN A 77 -0.42 -16.31 7.98
CA GLN A 77 -1.38 -17.16 8.68
C GLN A 77 -0.86 -17.65 10.03
N LYS A 78 0.42 -18.01 10.13
CA LYS A 78 1.04 -18.41 11.41
C LYS A 78 1.00 -17.26 12.42
N LEU A 79 1.30 -16.03 11.99
CA LEU A 79 1.32 -14.85 12.86
C LEU A 79 -0.06 -14.54 13.49
N PHE A 80 -1.15 -14.76 12.74
CA PHE A 80 -2.52 -14.47 13.20
C PHE A 80 -3.24 -15.68 13.82
N LYS A 81 -2.78 -16.92 13.59
CA LYS A 81 -3.34 -18.12 14.24
C LYS A 81 -2.91 -18.29 15.71
N ILE A 82 -1.80 -17.66 16.12
CA ILE A 82 -1.28 -17.72 17.50
C ILE A 82 -2.16 -16.92 18.50
N GLU A 83 -3.11 -16.12 18.03
CA GLU A 83 -3.99 -15.29 18.88
C GLU A 83 -5.30 -15.98 19.30
N LYS A 84 -5.29 -17.30 19.50
CA LYS A 84 -6.37 -18.02 20.19
C LYS A 84 -5.91 -18.58 21.53
#